data_AF-A0A150G8T1-F1
#
_entry.id   AF-A0A150G8T1-F1
#
_cell.length_a   1.000
_cell.length_b   1.000
_cell.length_c   1.000
_cell.angle_alpha   90.00
_cell.angle_beta   90.00
_cell.angle_gamma   90.00
#
_symmetry.space_group_name_H-M   'P 1'
#
loop_
_entity.id
_entity.type
_entity.pdbx_description
1 polymer ?
#
loop_
_entity_poly.entity_id
_entity_poly.type
_entity_poly.pdbx_seq_one_letter_code
_entity_poly.pdbx_strand_id
1 'polypeptide(L)'
;MLLCPPQDPSNPINVNLTPELAQVFGVRTLKLSDLGPRLSAMLVPIPPVRLEYEIKLDGLKPSAAQLAAAEEEGTELRCLSGQCEMAVLDVDFFLPSPAPHQMGTVLQSFYKEKEIEAMDAKLTTLIRRLNECRRRRAMLLSFAHRPIDTTYALLAAQARDVRMARQGSGRDYEVERRTEVFRQRWVEDAVMNYLHKKLGLPSGPA
;
A
#
# COMPACT_ATOMS: atom_id res chain seq x y z
N MET A 1 -8.77 10.15 -43.00
CA MET A 1 -9.29 8.91 -43.63
C MET A 1 -8.26 7.83 -43.40
N LEU A 2 -8.64 6.78 -42.67
CA LEU A 2 -7.78 5.62 -42.39
C LEU A 2 -7.58 4.85 -43.70
N LEU A 3 -6.40 4.95 -44.30
CA LEU A 3 -6.00 4.12 -45.43
C LEU A 3 -5.83 2.69 -44.92
N CYS A 4 -6.89 1.89 -44.99
CA CYS A 4 -6.77 0.44 -44.91
C CYS A 4 -5.79 -0.01 -45.99
N PRO A 5 -4.73 -0.77 -45.68
CA PRO A 5 -3.87 -1.32 -46.71
C PRO A 5 -4.72 -2.25 -47.58
N PRO A 6 -4.59 -2.20 -48.92
CA PRO A 6 -5.45 -3.00 -49.80
C PRO A 6 -5.13 -4.49 -49.58
N GLN A 7 -5.97 -5.18 -48.83
CA GLN A 7 -5.90 -6.63 -48.71
C GLN A 7 -6.25 -7.26 -50.05
N ASP A 8 -5.56 -8.35 -50.40
CA ASP A 8 -5.84 -9.10 -51.61
C ASP A 8 -7.28 -9.65 -51.56
N PRO A 9 -8.15 -9.34 -52.55
CA PRO A 9 -9.53 -9.83 -52.55
C PRO A 9 -9.63 -11.36 -52.71
N SER A 10 -8.55 -12.01 -53.16
CA SER A 10 -8.44 -13.47 -53.30
C SER A 10 -7.81 -14.16 -52.08
N ASN A 11 -7.06 -13.45 -51.23
CA ASN A 11 -6.40 -14.00 -50.05
C ASN A 11 -6.22 -12.91 -48.97
N PRO A 12 -7.08 -12.84 -47.94
CA PRO A 12 -7.07 -11.75 -46.95
C PRO A 12 -5.83 -11.75 -46.03
N ILE A 13 -5.02 -12.81 -46.09
CA ILE A 13 -3.74 -12.92 -45.36
C ILE A 13 -2.64 -12.09 -46.04
N ASN A 14 -2.78 -11.85 -47.35
CA ASN A 14 -1.83 -11.10 -48.14
C ASN A 14 -2.27 -9.64 -48.27
N VAL A 15 -1.30 -8.75 -48.14
CA VAL A 15 -1.45 -7.32 -48.30
C VAL A 15 -0.77 -6.91 -49.61
N ASN A 16 -1.51 -6.23 -50.48
CA ASN A 16 -0.94 -5.59 -51.65
C ASN A 16 -0.20 -4.33 -51.20
N LEU A 17 1.08 -4.27 -51.52
CA LEU A 17 1.91 -3.10 -51.21
C LEU A 17 1.69 -2.06 -52.31
N THR A 18 1.52 -0.80 -51.92
CA THR A 18 1.56 0.33 -52.85
C THR A 18 2.92 0.37 -53.57
N PRO A 19 3.02 0.96 -54.77
CA PRO A 19 4.27 0.96 -55.54
C PRO A 19 5.49 1.49 -54.76
N GLU A 20 5.29 2.51 -53.93
CA GLU A 20 6.33 3.06 -53.04
C GLU A 20 6.76 2.04 -51.98
N LEU A 21 5.81 1.33 -51.38
CA LEU A 21 6.06 0.35 -50.34
C LEU A 21 6.68 -0.95 -50.92
N ALA A 22 6.30 -1.30 -52.14
CA ALA A 22 6.89 -2.39 -52.89
C ALA A 22 8.36 -2.12 -53.26
N GLN A 23 8.74 -0.85 -53.46
CA GLN A 23 10.12 -0.46 -53.67
C GLN A 23 10.96 -0.63 -52.39
N VAL A 24 10.38 -0.32 -51.23
CA VAL A 24 11.05 -0.44 -49.92
C VAL A 24 11.22 -1.90 -49.51
N PHE A 25 10.19 -2.74 -49.68
CA PHE A 25 10.26 -4.17 -49.29
C PHE A 25 10.76 -5.11 -50.39
N GLY A 26 10.92 -4.60 -51.62
CA GLY A 26 11.33 -5.39 -52.79
C GLY A 26 10.29 -6.42 -53.27
N VAL A 27 9.05 -6.36 -52.77
CA VAL A 27 7.98 -7.33 -53.07
C VAL A 27 6.66 -6.58 -53.27
N ARG A 28 5.80 -7.05 -54.18
CA ARG A 28 4.48 -6.44 -54.46
C ARG A 28 3.37 -6.92 -53.53
N THR A 29 3.48 -8.14 -53.00
CA THR A 29 2.53 -8.77 -52.09
C THR A 29 3.26 -9.34 -50.86
N LEU A 30 2.68 -9.15 -49.68
CA LEU A 30 3.32 -9.57 -48.42
C LEU A 30 2.31 -10.20 -47.47
N LYS A 31 2.68 -11.28 -46.77
CA LYS A 31 1.89 -11.78 -45.64
C LYS A 31 2.05 -10.87 -44.44
N LEU A 32 0.97 -10.64 -43.69
CA LEU A 32 1.02 -9.82 -42.48
C LEU A 32 1.99 -10.40 -41.41
N SER A 33 2.15 -11.73 -41.36
CA SER A 33 3.12 -12.41 -40.49
C SER A 33 4.57 -12.02 -40.77
N ASP A 34 4.88 -11.71 -42.03
CA ASP A 34 6.25 -11.48 -42.49
C ASP A 34 6.64 -10.00 -42.33
N LEU A 35 5.68 -9.13 -41.97
CA LEU A 35 5.88 -7.70 -41.79
C LEU A 35 6.80 -7.40 -40.61
N GLY A 36 6.56 -8.04 -39.45
CA GLY A 36 7.39 -7.89 -38.25
C GLY A 36 8.88 -8.16 -38.51
N PRO A 37 9.28 -9.38 -38.96
CA PRO A 37 10.68 -9.69 -39.20
C PRO A 37 11.32 -8.85 -40.31
N ARG A 38 10.57 -8.47 -41.36
CA ARG A 38 11.10 -7.58 -42.42
C ARG A 38 11.30 -6.16 -41.94
N LEU A 39 10.39 -5.61 -41.16
CA LEU A 39 10.57 -4.32 -40.51
C LEU A 39 11.76 -4.36 -39.57
N SER A 40 11.88 -5.39 -38.72
CA SER A 40 13.03 -5.55 -37.83
C SER A 40 14.36 -5.63 -38.58
N ALA A 41 14.41 -6.27 -39.76
CA ALA A 41 15.62 -6.33 -40.59
C ALA A 41 16.00 -4.99 -41.24
N MET A 42 15.04 -4.07 -41.39
CA MET A 42 15.27 -2.72 -41.90
C MET A 42 15.61 -1.70 -40.81
N LEU A 43 15.38 -2.04 -39.53
CA LEU A 43 15.75 -1.18 -38.41
C LEU A 43 17.26 -1.26 -38.18
N VAL A 44 17.93 -0.12 -38.34
CA VAL A 44 19.34 0.05 -38.01
C VAL A 44 19.42 0.79 -36.67
N PRO A 45 20.34 0.41 -35.75
CA PRO A 45 20.55 1.18 -34.53
C PRO A 45 20.93 2.63 -34.88
N ILE A 46 20.52 3.56 -34.04
CA ILE A 46 20.87 4.98 -34.19
C ILE A 46 22.40 5.07 -34.25
N PRO A 47 22.98 5.62 -35.33
CA PRO A 47 24.43 5.68 -35.49
C PRO A 47 25.05 6.58 -34.40
N PRO A 48 26.25 6.24 -33.89
CA PRO A 48 26.91 7.05 -32.89
C PRO A 48 27.30 8.42 -33.47
N VAL A 49 27.26 9.45 -32.63
CA VAL A 49 27.73 10.80 -32.99
C VAL A 49 29.23 10.73 -33.25
N ARG A 50 29.66 11.03 -34.49
CA ARG A 50 31.07 11.10 -34.88
C ARG A 50 31.51 12.55 -34.89
N LEU A 51 32.55 12.88 -34.12
CA LEU A 51 33.14 14.21 -34.07
C LEU A 51 34.51 14.17 -34.74
N GLU A 52 34.58 14.72 -35.95
CA GLU A 52 35.84 14.95 -36.66
C GLU A 52 36.20 16.43 -36.49
N TYR A 53 37.32 16.72 -35.82
CA TYR A 53 37.78 18.07 -35.58
C TYR A 53 39.21 18.24 -36.10
N GLU A 54 39.47 19.31 -36.84
CA GLU A 54 40.78 19.64 -37.38
C GLU A 54 41.44 20.71 -36.49
N ILE A 55 42.60 20.37 -35.92
CA ILE A 55 43.34 21.28 -35.04
C ILE A 55 44.14 22.25 -35.91
N LYS A 56 43.71 23.51 -35.99
CA LYS A 56 44.50 24.58 -36.63
C LYS A 56 45.65 24.99 -35.71
N LEU A 57 46.89 24.84 -36.17
CA LEU A 57 48.12 25.19 -35.43
C LEU A 57 48.70 26.57 -35.79
N ASP A 58 48.02 27.33 -36.65
CA ASP A 58 48.55 28.55 -37.29
C ASP A 58 48.91 29.69 -36.32
N GLY A 59 48.45 29.62 -35.06
CA GLY A 59 48.77 30.57 -33.98
C GLY A 59 49.92 30.17 -33.05
N LEU A 60 50.51 28.98 -33.20
CA LEU A 60 51.57 28.45 -32.33
C LEU A 60 52.98 28.68 -32.92
N LYS A 61 53.28 29.91 -33.36
CA LYS A 61 54.67 30.28 -33.66
C LYS A 61 55.32 30.77 -32.37
N PRO A 62 56.23 30.02 -31.72
CA PRO A 62 57.02 30.60 -30.64
C PRO A 62 57.84 31.75 -31.23
N SER A 63 57.70 32.96 -30.69
CA SER A 63 58.65 34.01 -31.04
C SER A 63 60.02 33.59 -30.53
N ALA A 64 61.10 33.94 -31.24
CA ALA A 64 62.47 33.54 -30.87
C ALA A 64 62.85 33.93 -29.42
N ALA A 65 62.14 34.91 -28.81
CA ALA A 65 62.30 35.29 -27.41
C ALA A 65 61.83 34.22 -26.41
N GLN A 66 60.94 33.30 -26.80
CA GLN A 66 60.36 32.29 -25.90
C GLN A 66 61.11 30.95 -25.92
N LEU A 67 61.85 30.65 -26.99
CA LEU A 67 62.73 29.47 -27.07
C LEU A 67 63.97 29.62 -26.18
N ALA A 68 64.51 30.83 -26.04
CA ALA A 68 65.67 31.11 -25.18
C ALA A 68 65.37 30.98 -23.68
N ALA A 69 64.10 31.07 -23.26
CA ALA A 69 63.69 30.97 -21.85
C ALA A 69 63.37 29.53 -21.39
N ALA A 70 63.36 28.55 -22.32
CA ALA A 70 63.00 27.17 -22.02
C ALA A 70 64.19 26.27 -21.67
N GLU A 71 65.44 26.75 -21.86
CA GLU A 71 66.64 25.92 -21.63
C GLU A 71 67.16 25.93 -20.18
N GLU A 72 66.75 26.87 -19.32
CA GLU A 72 67.33 26.94 -17.95
C GLU A 72 66.44 26.51 -16.78
N GLU A 73 65.12 26.50 -16.85
CA GLU A 73 64.30 25.88 -15.79
C GLU A 73 63.07 25.23 -16.38
N GLY A 74 62.78 24.01 -15.91
CA GLY A 74 61.64 23.18 -16.31
C GLY A 74 60.32 23.88 -16.07
N THR A 75 59.95 24.75 -17.01
CA THR A 75 58.77 25.60 -16.94
C THR A 75 57.76 25.07 -17.94
N GLU A 76 56.64 24.57 -17.43
CA GLU A 76 55.51 24.10 -18.23
C GLU A 76 55.17 25.13 -19.32
N LEU A 77 55.10 24.68 -20.57
CA LEU A 77 54.58 25.48 -21.67
C LEU A 77 53.15 25.90 -21.35
N ARG A 78 52.98 27.10 -20.78
CA ARG A 78 51.68 27.74 -20.66
C ARG A 78 51.18 28.05 -22.07
N CYS A 79 50.09 27.40 -22.44
CA CYS A 79 49.38 27.63 -23.70
C CYS A 79 49.12 29.14 -23.88
N LEU A 80 49.62 29.69 -24.98
CA LEU A 80 49.39 31.07 -25.40
C LEU A 80 47.87 31.29 -25.54
N SER A 81 47.36 32.26 -24.79
CA SER A 81 45.96 32.66 -24.75
C SER A 81 45.53 33.31 -26.07
N GLY A 82 45.19 32.50 -27.07
CA GLY A 82 44.73 33.00 -28.37
C GLY A 82 43.78 32.02 -29.06
N GLN A 83 42.47 32.23 -28.83
CA GLN A 83 41.36 31.75 -29.67
C GLN A 83 41.32 30.24 -29.95
N CYS A 84 41.02 29.44 -28.92
CA CYS A 84 40.50 28.09 -29.14
C CYS A 84 39.04 28.21 -29.63
N GLU A 85 38.79 27.94 -30.92
CA GLU A 85 37.42 27.82 -31.46
C GLU A 85 36.74 26.60 -30.81
N MET A 86 35.80 26.85 -29.88
CA MET A 86 35.05 25.79 -29.20
C MET A 86 33.83 25.39 -30.05
N ALA A 87 33.79 24.16 -30.55
CA ALA A 87 32.60 23.60 -31.19
C ALA A 87 31.62 23.06 -30.12
N VAL A 88 30.41 23.60 -30.09
CA VAL A 88 29.33 23.17 -29.19
C VAL A 88 28.31 22.39 -30.01
N LEU A 89 28.03 21.15 -29.61
CA LEU A 89 26.95 20.34 -30.19
C LEU A 89 25.86 20.13 -29.13
N ASP A 90 24.64 20.51 -29.46
CA ASP A 90 23.45 20.20 -28.66
C ASP A 90 22.82 18.91 -29.18
N VAL A 91 22.57 17.96 -28.30
CA VAL A 91 22.04 16.63 -28.64
C VAL A 91 20.86 16.32 -27.75
N ASP A 92 19.67 16.28 -28.33
CA ASP A 92 18.45 15.90 -27.62
C ASP A 92 18.51 14.42 -27.19
N PHE A 93 18.46 14.17 -25.88
CA PHE A 93 18.41 12.82 -25.32
C PHE A 93 17.00 12.49 -24.83
N PHE A 94 16.43 11.37 -25.29
CA PHE A 94 15.17 10.87 -24.76
C PHE A 94 15.41 10.19 -23.41
N LEU A 95 15.09 10.87 -22.30
CA LEU A 95 15.11 10.25 -20.98
C LEU A 95 13.92 9.29 -20.83
N PRO A 96 14.14 8.00 -20.51
CA PRO A 96 13.02 7.10 -20.22
C PRO A 96 12.24 7.59 -19.01
N SER A 97 10.90 7.57 -19.12
CA SER A 97 10.00 8.00 -18.05
C SER A 97 10.29 7.26 -16.73
N PRO A 98 10.30 7.94 -15.57
CA PRO A 98 10.51 7.31 -14.26
C PRO A 98 9.30 6.50 -13.77
N ALA A 99 8.17 6.51 -14.50
CA ALA A 99 6.94 5.81 -14.13
C ALA A 99 7.11 4.33 -13.69
N PRO A 100 7.90 3.46 -14.35
CA PRO A 100 8.03 2.06 -13.92
C PRO A 100 8.76 1.91 -12.58
N HIS A 101 9.64 2.85 -12.20
CA HIS A 101 10.30 2.81 -10.88
C HIS A 101 9.33 3.14 -9.74
N GLN A 102 8.34 4.00 -10.00
CA GLN A 102 7.34 4.38 -9.00
C GLN A 102 6.40 3.21 -8.64
N MET A 103 6.11 2.33 -9.61
CA MET A 103 5.31 1.12 -9.37
C MET A 103 6.00 0.14 -8.40
N GLY A 104 7.33 0.02 -8.47
CA GLY A 104 8.09 -0.82 -7.53
C GLY A 104 7.95 -0.37 -6.08
N THR A 105 7.98 0.94 -5.84
CA THR A 105 7.78 1.55 -4.52
C THR A 105 6.37 1.28 -3.97
N VAL A 106 5.35 1.36 -4.83
CA VAL A 106 3.96 1.08 -4.46
C VAL A 106 3.75 -0.39 -4.10
N LEU A 107 4.39 -1.33 -4.81
CA LEU A 107 4.31 -2.74 -4.44
C LEU A 107 4.98 -3.01 -3.09
N GLN A 108 6.07 -2.32 -2.77
CA GLN A 108 6.73 -2.43 -1.47
C GLN A 108 5.91 -1.84 -0.31
N SER A 109 5.06 -0.83 -0.55
CA SER A 109 4.23 -0.27 0.52
C SER A 109 3.19 -1.28 1.02
N PHE A 110 2.66 -2.16 0.16
CA PHE A 110 1.74 -3.22 0.57
C PHE A 110 2.37 -4.25 1.51
N TYR A 111 3.67 -4.55 1.37
CA TYR A 111 4.36 -5.45 2.30
C TYR A 111 4.51 -4.81 3.69
N LYS A 112 4.82 -3.52 3.74
CA LYS A 112 4.91 -2.76 5.00
C LYS A 112 3.56 -2.69 5.71
N GLU A 113 2.47 -2.50 4.97
CA GLU A 113 1.13 -2.44 5.54
C GLU A 113 0.70 -3.75 6.20
N LYS A 114 1.01 -4.90 5.59
CA LYS A 114 0.77 -6.22 6.21
C LYS A 114 1.59 -6.45 7.48
N GLU A 115 2.84 -5.98 7.51
CA GLU A 115 3.66 -6.08 8.72
C GLU A 115 3.10 -5.22 9.85
N ILE A 116 2.61 -4.01 9.53
CA ILE A 116 1.93 -3.12 10.47
C ILE A 116 0.68 -3.80 11.05
N GLU A 117 -0.18 -4.37 10.20
CA GLU A 117 -1.39 -5.08 10.66
C GLU A 117 -1.05 -6.27 11.57
N ALA A 118 0.01 -7.02 11.26
CA ALA A 118 0.49 -8.11 12.11
C ALA A 118 1.01 -7.60 13.48
N MET A 119 1.67 -6.44 13.51
CA MET A 119 2.12 -5.81 14.74
C MET A 119 0.95 -5.28 15.58
N ASP A 120 -0.07 -4.68 14.95
CA ASP A 120 -1.28 -4.21 15.62
C ASP A 120 -2.07 -5.36 16.24
N ALA A 121 -2.15 -6.49 15.54
CA ALA A 121 -2.74 -7.71 16.09
C ALA A 121 -1.98 -8.18 17.35
N LYS A 122 -0.64 -8.21 17.31
CA LYS A 122 0.20 -8.54 18.48
C LYS A 122 -0.02 -7.55 19.62
N LEU A 123 0.00 -6.25 19.34
CA LEU A 123 -0.23 -5.20 20.34
C LEU A 123 -1.60 -5.37 21.02
N THR A 124 -2.64 -5.64 20.24
CA THR A 124 -4.00 -5.87 20.76
C THR A 124 -4.03 -7.10 21.68
N THR A 125 -3.36 -8.20 21.31
CA THR A 125 -3.29 -9.39 22.18
C THR A 125 -2.54 -9.12 23.49
N LEU A 126 -1.45 -8.34 23.44
CA LEU A 126 -0.68 -7.97 24.62
C LEU A 126 -1.48 -7.06 25.55
N ILE A 127 -2.24 -6.10 25.02
CA ILE A 127 -3.13 -5.25 25.82
C ILE A 127 -4.20 -6.09 26.52
N ARG A 128 -4.84 -7.04 25.82
CA ARG A 128 -5.82 -7.94 26.45
C ARG A 128 -5.19 -8.74 27.59
N ARG A 129 -3.97 -9.28 27.38
CA ARG A 129 -3.23 -10.03 28.40
C ARG A 129 -2.85 -9.15 29.60
N LEU A 130 -2.39 -7.92 29.36
CA LEU A 130 -2.07 -6.97 30.41
C LEU A 130 -3.30 -6.65 31.27
N ASN A 131 -4.45 -6.38 30.64
CA ASN A 131 -5.68 -6.09 31.36
C ASN A 131 -6.16 -7.28 32.19
N GLU A 132 -6.04 -8.49 31.66
CA GLU A 132 -6.33 -9.72 32.40
C GLU A 132 -5.38 -9.88 33.61
N CYS A 133 -4.08 -9.67 33.43
CA CYS A 133 -3.10 -9.68 34.52
C CYS A 133 -3.42 -8.62 35.58
N ARG A 134 -3.80 -7.40 35.19
CA ARG A 134 -4.19 -6.33 36.12
C ARG A 134 -5.43 -6.72 36.92
N ARG A 135 -6.45 -7.30 36.26
CA ARG A 135 -7.69 -7.74 36.93
C ARG A 135 -7.41 -8.86 37.94
N ARG A 136 -6.64 -9.88 37.55
CA ARG A 136 -6.23 -10.98 38.45
C ARG A 136 -5.45 -10.48 39.65
N ARG A 137 -4.45 -9.61 39.41
CA ARG A 137 -3.67 -9.01 40.50
C ARG A 137 -4.56 -8.23 41.47
N ALA A 138 -5.49 -7.42 40.97
CA ALA A 138 -6.40 -6.66 41.80
C ALA A 138 -7.29 -7.57 42.68
N MET A 139 -7.84 -8.64 42.11
CA MET A 139 -8.63 -9.63 42.85
C MET A 139 -7.81 -10.36 43.93
N LEU A 140 -6.60 -10.81 43.58
CA LEU A 140 -5.73 -11.51 44.54
C LEU A 140 -5.28 -10.60 45.68
N LEU A 141 -4.97 -9.34 45.38
CA LEU A 141 -4.64 -8.35 46.40
C LEU A 141 -5.84 -7.99 47.27
N SER A 142 -7.04 -7.81 46.70
CA SER A 142 -8.24 -7.54 47.51
C SER A 142 -8.52 -8.71 48.46
N PHE A 143 -8.35 -9.94 47.99
CA PHE A 143 -8.48 -11.13 48.81
C PHE A 143 -7.44 -11.18 49.94
N ALA A 144 -6.17 -10.87 49.66
CA ALA A 144 -5.12 -10.86 50.68
C ALA A 144 -5.36 -9.82 51.78
N HIS A 145 -5.89 -8.64 51.41
CA HIS A 145 -6.18 -7.59 52.39
C HIS A 145 -7.48 -7.83 53.17
N ARG A 146 -8.52 -8.35 52.51
CA ARG A 146 -9.87 -8.52 53.09
C ARG A 146 -10.51 -9.82 52.58
N PRO A 147 -10.11 -10.99 53.09
CA PRO A 147 -10.53 -12.27 52.52
C PRO A 147 -12.03 -12.52 52.68
N ILE A 148 -12.59 -12.20 53.85
CA ILE A 148 -14.01 -12.42 54.17
C ILE A 148 -14.91 -11.62 53.23
N ASP A 149 -14.72 -10.30 53.16
CA ASP A 149 -15.53 -9.43 52.30
C ASP A 149 -15.38 -9.77 50.81
N THR A 150 -14.14 -10.08 50.39
CA THR A 150 -13.88 -10.47 49.01
C THR A 150 -14.61 -11.77 48.67
N THR A 151 -14.65 -12.74 49.60
CA THR A 151 -15.37 -14.00 49.40
C THR A 151 -16.88 -13.80 49.33
N TYR A 152 -17.46 -12.96 50.19
CA TYR A 152 -18.89 -12.63 50.12
C TYR A 152 -19.25 -11.90 48.82
N ALA A 153 -18.43 -10.94 48.40
CA ALA A 153 -18.63 -10.22 47.14
C ALA A 153 -18.53 -11.15 45.92
N LEU A 154 -17.57 -12.08 45.93
CA LEU A 154 -17.41 -13.10 44.87
C LEU A 154 -18.61 -14.05 44.82
N LEU A 155 -19.05 -14.56 45.98
CA LEU A 155 -20.21 -15.44 46.07
C LEU A 155 -21.48 -14.75 45.57
N ALA A 156 -21.69 -13.49 45.96
CA ALA A 156 -22.82 -12.69 45.49
C ALA A 156 -22.74 -12.37 43.98
N ALA A 157 -21.54 -12.16 43.43
CA ALA A 157 -21.33 -11.99 41.99
C ALA A 157 -21.64 -13.28 41.23
N GLN A 158 -21.08 -14.42 41.65
CA GLN A 158 -21.33 -15.72 41.04
C GLN A 158 -22.81 -16.12 41.11
N ALA A 159 -23.48 -15.88 42.25
CA ALA A 159 -24.92 -16.11 42.37
C ALA A 159 -25.73 -15.26 41.37
N ARG A 160 -25.33 -14.01 41.11
CA ARG A 160 -25.93 -13.17 40.06
C ARG A 160 -25.66 -13.73 38.66
N ASP A 161 -24.42 -14.12 38.36
CA ASP A 161 -24.05 -14.65 37.04
C ASP A 161 -24.81 -15.94 36.71
N VAL A 162 -24.94 -16.86 37.68
CA VAL A 162 -25.72 -18.09 37.54
C VAL A 162 -27.21 -17.80 37.32
N ARG A 163 -27.77 -16.80 38.02
CA ARG A 163 -29.17 -16.37 37.81
C ARG A 163 -29.37 -15.80 36.40
N MET A 164 -28.44 -14.98 35.91
CA MET A 164 -28.51 -14.42 34.56
C MET A 164 -28.36 -15.51 33.48
N ALA A 165 -27.45 -16.47 33.68
CA ALA A 165 -27.24 -17.58 32.74
C ALA A 165 -28.46 -18.52 32.63
N ARG A 166 -29.26 -18.65 33.70
CA ARG A 166 -30.46 -19.50 33.73
C ARG A 166 -31.69 -18.89 33.06
N GLN A 167 -31.63 -17.65 32.54
CA GLN A 167 -32.67 -16.95 31.75
C GLN A 167 -34.15 -17.08 32.21
N GLY A 168 -34.49 -17.50 33.43
CA GLY A 168 -35.85 -18.03 33.62
C GLY A 168 -36.49 -18.07 35.00
N SER A 169 -35.83 -17.64 36.08
CA SER A 169 -36.56 -17.48 37.34
C SER A 169 -35.89 -16.39 38.16
N GLY A 170 -36.39 -15.17 38.02
CA GLY A 170 -36.03 -14.03 38.87
C GLY A 170 -36.49 -14.18 40.33
N ARG A 171 -36.86 -15.40 40.75
CA ARG A 171 -37.25 -15.69 42.14
C ARG A 171 -36.03 -16.09 42.92
N ASP A 172 -35.63 -15.19 43.82
CA ASP A 172 -34.66 -15.51 44.85
C ASP A 172 -35.37 -16.31 45.95
N TYR A 173 -35.35 -17.64 45.82
CA TYR A 173 -36.05 -18.56 46.72
C TYR A 173 -35.66 -18.38 48.21
N GLU A 174 -34.46 -17.87 48.48
CA GLU A 174 -34.03 -17.52 49.85
C GLU A 174 -34.70 -16.25 50.37
N VAL A 175 -34.96 -15.29 49.49
CA VAL A 175 -35.69 -14.06 49.82
C VAL A 175 -37.16 -14.37 50.07
N GLU A 176 -37.78 -15.21 49.23
CA GLU A 176 -39.19 -15.63 49.39
C GLU A 176 -39.46 -16.47 50.66
N ARG A 177 -38.42 -17.05 51.28
CA ARG A 177 -38.55 -17.77 52.57
C ARG A 177 -38.57 -16.82 53.78
N ARG A 178 -38.22 -15.55 53.60
CA ARG A 178 -38.12 -14.56 54.68
C ARG A 178 -39.44 -13.82 54.85
N THR A 179 -39.92 -13.74 56.09
CA THR A 179 -41.19 -13.09 56.43
C THR A 179 -41.21 -11.60 56.10
N GLU A 180 -40.04 -10.95 56.08
CA GLU A 180 -39.90 -9.51 55.86
C GLU A 180 -40.35 -9.09 54.46
N VAL A 181 -40.23 -9.98 53.47
CA VAL A 181 -40.64 -9.72 52.09
C VAL A 181 -42.16 -9.57 51.97
N PHE A 182 -42.90 -10.29 52.80
CA PHE A 182 -44.36 -10.24 52.84
C PHE A 182 -44.92 -9.09 53.69
N ARG A 183 -44.06 -8.25 54.28
CA ARG A 183 -44.45 -7.01 54.96
C ARG A 183 -44.42 -5.79 54.03
N GLN A 184 -44.14 -5.99 52.74
CA GLN A 184 -44.01 -4.91 51.78
C GLN A 184 -45.37 -4.48 51.21
N ARG A 185 -45.47 -3.20 50.80
CA ARG A 185 -46.74 -2.60 50.36
C ARG A 185 -47.35 -3.26 49.13
N TRP A 186 -46.53 -3.83 48.25
CA TRP A 186 -47.01 -4.54 47.04
C TRP A 186 -47.77 -5.83 47.36
N VAL A 187 -47.68 -6.34 48.59
CA VAL A 187 -48.29 -7.62 48.98
C VAL A 187 -49.82 -7.50 48.99
N GLU A 188 -50.35 -6.37 49.47
CA GLU A 188 -51.80 -6.11 49.45
C GLU A 188 -52.34 -6.11 48.02
N ASP A 189 -51.68 -5.37 47.13
CA ASP A 189 -52.02 -5.32 45.69
C ASP A 189 -51.86 -6.69 45.03
N ALA A 190 -50.81 -7.46 45.36
CA ALA A 190 -50.59 -8.79 44.82
C ALA A 190 -51.66 -9.79 45.28
N VAL A 191 -52.10 -9.73 46.55
CA VAL A 191 -53.19 -10.55 47.08
C VAL A 191 -54.50 -10.19 46.41
N MET A 192 -54.80 -8.90 46.25
CA MET A 192 -56.02 -8.44 45.56
C MET A 192 -56.05 -8.88 44.09
N ASN A 193 -54.92 -8.73 43.38
CA ASN A 193 -54.80 -9.20 41.99
C ASN A 193 -54.94 -10.73 41.89
N TYR A 194 -54.39 -11.47 42.84
CA TYR A 194 -54.55 -12.92 42.92
C TYR A 194 -56.03 -13.30 43.12
N LEU A 195 -56.74 -12.61 44.03
CA LEU A 195 -58.16 -12.84 44.29
C LEU A 195 -59.03 -12.49 43.08
N HIS A 196 -58.81 -11.36 42.42
CA HIS A 196 -59.51 -10.99 41.19
C HIS A 196 -59.32 -12.04 40.09
N LYS A 197 -58.08 -12.53 39.91
CA LYS A 197 -57.77 -13.59 38.94
C LYS A 197 -58.41 -14.93 39.30
N LYS A 198 -58.48 -15.27 40.59
CA LYS A 198 -59.05 -16.54 41.08
C LYS A 198 -60.58 -16.54 41.05
N LEU A 199 -61.21 -15.39 41.29
CA LEU A 199 -62.67 -15.22 41.29
C LEU A 199 -63.23 -14.81 39.92
N GLY A 200 -62.36 -14.59 38.92
CA GLY A 200 -62.76 -14.26 37.55
C GLY A 200 -63.39 -12.89 37.37
N LEU A 201 -63.26 -11.98 38.35
CA LEU A 201 -63.76 -10.62 38.20
C LEU A 201 -62.81 -9.82 37.28
N PRO A 202 -63.32 -9.15 36.23
CA PRO A 202 -62.50 -8.32 35.37
C PRO A 202 -61.94 -7.17 36.22
N SER A 203 -60.61 -7.04 36.24
CA SER A 203 -59.93 -5.89 36.84
C SER A 203 -60.48 -4.61 36.22
N GLY A 204 -61.03 -3.72 37.03
CA GLY A 204 -61.59 -2.42 36.60
C GLY A 204 -60.54 -1.52 35.90
N PRO A 205 -60.99 -0.46 35.21
CA PRO A 205 -60.18 0.26 34.23
C PRO A 205 -59.08 1.11 34.88
N ALA A 206 -58.03 1.29 34.10
CA ALA A 206 -56.81 2.06 34.35
C ALA A 206 -57.05 3.54 34.69
#